data_AF-A0A135LTL6-F1
#
_entry.id   AF-A0A135LTL6-F1
#
_cell.length_a   1.000
_cell.length_b   1.000
_cell.length_c   1.000
_cell.angle_alpha   90.00
_cell.angle_beta   90.00
_cell.angle_gamma   90.00
#
_symmetry.space_group_name_H-M   'P 1'
#
loop_
_entity.id
_entity.type
_entity.pdbx_description
1 polymer ?
#
loop_
_entity_poly.entity_id
_entity_poly.type
_entity_poly.pdbx_seq_one_letter_code
_entity_poly.pdbx_strand_id
1 'polypeptide(L)'
;MPVGQYIEREASGSKSQFAPGHKIPIQHLTKPGLQSDMGEPKPVSTHIPTEDYGYQTYKAAGKLQGKHAIITGGDSGIGRAVAILFAMEGASSLIIYLPEEESDAQVTKKRVEEYGQQCHTLAIDIRKKENCQKIINVALEKMGSIDILVNNAAFQDMLSDISEVDE
;
A
#
# COMPACT_ATOMS: atom_id res chain seq x y z
N MET A 1 24.66 -16.75 2.00
CA MET A 1 24.55 -16.17 3.37
C MET A 1 23.28 -16.73 4.00
N PRO A 2 23.28 -17.13 5.26
CA PRO A 2 22.34 -18.14 5.76
C PRO A 2 20.92 -17.60 5.83
N VAL A 3 19.98 -18.40 5.30
CA VAL A 3 18.53 -18.18 5.38
C VAL A 3 18.16 -18.28 6.87
N GLY A 4 17.80 -17.16 7.47
CA GLY A 4 17.40 -17.11 8.89
C GLY A 4 16.21 -18.04 9.12
N GLN A 5 16.33 -18.91 10.13
CA GLN A 5 15.21 -19.71 10.63
C GLN A 5 14.08 -18.76 11.05
N TYR A 6 12.97 -18.79 10.31
CA TYR A 6 11.72 -18.21 10.77
C TYR A 6 11.22 -19.05 11.94
N ILE A 7 11.26 -18.48 13.14
CA ILE A 7 10.55 -19.03 14.28
C ILE A 7 9.10 -18.59 14.13
N GLU A 8 8.27 -19.45 13.57
CA GLU A 8 6.81 -19.34 13.71
C GLU A 8 6.48 -19.35 15.20
N ARG A 9 5.85 -18.27 15.68
CA ARG A 9 5.17 -18.27 16.97
C ARG A 9 3.70 -18.57 16.69
N GLU A 10 3.15 -19.53 17.44
CA GLU A 10 1.71 -19.75 17.48
C GLU A 10 0.97 -18.44 17.75
N ALA A 11 -0.19 -18.28 17.11
CA ALA A 11 -1.12 -17.21 17.40
C ALA A 11 -1.68 -17.36 18.83
N SER A 12 -0.95 -16.87 19.82
CA SER A 12 -1.45 -16.71 21.18
C SER A 12 -2.12 -15.34 21.29
N GLY A 13 -3.35 -15.20 20.80
CA GLY A 13 -4.01 -13.89 20.69
C GLY A 13 -5.49 -13.91 21.02
N SER A 14 -5.90 -12.94 21.86
CA SER A 14 -7.28 -12.53 22.14
C SER A 14 -8.15 -12.41 20.88
N LYS A 15 -9.48 -12.58 21.03
CA LYS A 15 -10.53 -12.46 19.99
C LYS A 15 -10.07 -11.62 18.78
N SER A 16 -9.82 -12.30 17.65
CA SER A 16 -9.43 -11.70 16.36
C SER A 16 -10.30 -10.49 16.03
N GLN A 17 -9.72 -9.43 15.44
CA GLN A 17 -10.50 -8.27 14.96
C GLN A 17 -11.55 -8.66 13.90
N PHE A 18 -11.41 -9.85 13.29
CA PHE A 18 -12.36 -10.42 12.35
C PHE A 18 -13.43 -11.30 13.02
N ALA A 19 -13.39 -11.46 14.35
CA ALA A 19 -14.42 -12.21 15.06
C ALA A 19 -15.78 -11.49 14.96
N PRO A 20 -16.89 -12.23 14.80
CA PRO A 20 -18.22 -11.64 14.78
C PRO A 20 -18.49 -10.77 16.01
N GLY A 21 -19.00 -9.55 15.78
CA GLY A 21 -19.33 -8.59 16.84
C GLY A 21 -18.16 -7.76 17.38
N HIS A 22 -16.94 -7.91 16.82
CA HIS A 22 -15.85 -6.98 17.09
C HIS A 22 -16.23 -5.56 16.60
N LYS A 23 -16.05 -4.55 17.47
CA LYS A 23 -16.32 -3.15 17.14
C LYS A 23 -15.01 -2.39 17.03
N ILE A 24 -14.72 -1.87 15.84
CA ILE A 24 -13.58 -0.99 15.61
C ILE A 24 -13.94 0.41 16.12
N PRO A 25 -13.05 1.09 16.87
CA PRO A 25 -13.30 2.46 17.32
C PRO A 25 -13.49 3.40 16.12
N ILE A 26 -14.51 4.25 16.20
CA ILE A 26 -14.78 5.29 15.20
C ILE A 26 -13.72 6.39 15.34
N GLN A 27 -13.14 6.79 14.21
CA GLN A 27 -12.12 7.83 14.14
C GLN A 27 -12.40 8.72 12.93
N HIS A 28 -12.05 10.00 13.04
CA HIS A 28 -12.22 10.98 11.97
C HIS A 28 -10.86 11.60 11.65
N LEU A 29 -10.46 11.48 10.38
CA LEU A 29 -9.28 12.13 9.83
C LEU A 29 -9.72 13.06 8.70
N THR A 30 -9.04 14.18 8.55
CA THR A 30 -9.23 15.05 7.39
C THR A 30 -8.68 14.34 6.16
N LYS A 31 -9.47 14.29 5.08
CA LYS A 31 -9.06 13.67 3.81
C LYS A 31 -7.77 14.33 3.25
N PRO A 32 -6.91 13.57 2.56
CA PRO A 32 -7.04 12.13 2.28
C PRO A 32 -6.81 11.24 3.51
N GLY A 33 -6.24 11.81 4.58
CA GLY A 33 -5.91 11.13 5.83
C GLY A 33 -4.50 10.54 5.77
N LEU A 34 -3.85 10.43 6.93
CA LEU A 34 -2.57 9.74 7.05
C LEU A 34 -2.80 8.41 7.76
N GLN A 35 -2.33 7.31 7.18
CA GLN A 35 -2.30 6.01 7.84
C GLN A 35 -1.48 6.06 9.13
N SER A 36 -0.44 6.89 9.17
CA SER A 36 0.37 7.10 10.39
C SER A 36 -0.42 7.67 11.57
N ASP A 37 -1.44 8.49 11.30
CA ASP A 37 -2.33 9.13 12.27
C ASP A 37 -3.50 8.24 12.71
N MET A 38 -3.69 7.07 12.08
CA MET A 38 -4.71 6.11 12.52
C MET A 38 -4.40 5.59 13.92
N GLY A 39 -5.42 5.61 14.79
CA GLY A 39 -5.43 4.91 16.07
C GLY A 39 -5.59 3.40 15.89
N GLU A 40 -5.64 2.67 17.01
CA GLU A 40 -5.66 1.21 16.97
C GLU A 40 -7.00 0.62 16.50
N PRO A 41 -6.99 -0.53 15.80
CA PRO A 41 -5.80 -1.24 15.33
C PRO A 41 -5.16 -0.57 14.09
N LYS A 42 -3.83 -0.46 14.07
CA LYS A 42 -3.12 0.05 12.88
C LYS A 42 -3.16 -0.94 11.71
N PRO A 43 -3.23 -0.47 10.44
CA PRO A 43 -3.18 -1.37 9.29
C PRO A 43 -1.84 -2.10 9.18
N VAL A 44 -1.90 -3.39 8.87
CA VAL A 44 -0.73 -4.25 8.68
C VAL A 44 -0.62 -4.66 7.20
N SER A 45 0.54 -4.43 6.60
CA SER A 45 0.70 -4.54 5.14
C SER A 45 1.21 -5.88 4.62
N THR A 46 1.69 -6.77 5.50
CA THR A 46 2.33 -8.04 5.12
C THR A 46 1.64 -9.27 5.69
N HIS A 47 0.62 -9.10 6.53
CA HIS A 47 -0.08 -10.20 7.17
C HIS A 47 -1.31 -10.59 6.35
N ILE A 48 -1.44 -11.88 6.07
CA ILE A 48 -2.57 -12.48 5.35
C ILE A 48 -3.35 -13.34 6.34
N PRO A 49 -4.70 -13.29 6.32
CA PRO A 49 -5.52 -14.13 7.17
C PRO A 49 -5.32 -15.62 6.85
N THR A 50 -5.44 -16.46 7.87
CA THR A 50 -5.46 -17.93 7.78
C THR A 50 -6.88 -18.46 8.00
N GLU A 51 -7.13 -19.72 7.63
CA GLU A 51 -8.47 -20.34 7.74
C GLU A 51 -9.03 -20.36 9.17
N ASP A 52 -8.15 -20.40 10.16
CA ASP A 52 -8.45 -20.37 11.59
C ASP A 52 -8.62 -18.95 12.17
N TYR A 53 -8.84 -17.94 11.31
CA TYR A 53 -9.01 -16.52 11.69
C TYR A 53 -7.78 -15.88 12.36
N GLY A 54 -6.62 -16.53 12.22
CA GLY A 54 -5.30 -16.01 12.59
C GLY A 54 -4.66 -15.21 11.46
N TYR A 55 -3.33 -15.08 11.52
CA TYR A 55 -2.53 -14.39 10.50
C TYR A 55 -1.20 -15.09 10.29
N GLN A 56 -0.69 -15.00 9.07
CA GLN A 56 0.68 -15.34 8.72
C GLN A 56 1.31 -14.21 7.91
N THR A 57 2.63 -14.08 7.96
CA THR A 57 3.34 -13.18 7.05
C THR A 57 3.30 -13.75 5.63
N TYR A 58 3.05 -12.90 4.64
CA TYR A 58 3.08 -13.27 3.23
C TYR A 58 4.41 -13.94 2.87
N LYS A 59 4.34 -15.07 2.17
CA LYS A 59 5.52 -15.82 1.73
C LYS A 59 5.69 -15.65 0.22
N ALA A 60 6.68 -14.86 -0.17
CA ALA A 60 6.99 -14.62 -1.57
C ALA A 60 7.59 -15.86 -2.25
N ALA A 61 7.37 -15.96 -3.56
CA ALA A 61 7.89 -17.05 -4.40
C ALA A 61 8.77 -16.54 -5.58
N GLY A 62 9.13 -15.25 -5.59
CA GLY A 62 9.94 -14.63 -6.64
C GLY A 62 9.20 -14.40 -7.96
N LYS A 63 7.87 -14.27 -7.91
CA LYS A 63 7.01 -14.26 -9.10
C LYS A 63 7.16 -13.01 -9.96
N LEU A 64 7.69 -11.92 -9.40
CA LEU A 64 7.79 -10.62 -10.05
C LEU A 64 9.24 -10.16 -10.20
N GLN A 65 10.19 -11.11 -10.20
CA GLN A 65 11.61 -10.80 -10.27
C GLN A 65 11.95 -9.88 -11.45
N GLY A 66 12.51 -8.71 -11.13
CA GLY A 66 12.96 -7.71 -12.10
C GLY A 66 11.82 -6.96 -12.81
N LYS A 67 10.59 -7.00 -12.28
CA LYS A 67 9.44 -6.26 -12.83
C LYS A 67 9.37 -4.84 -12.29
N HIS A 68 8.83 -3.94 -13.11
CA HIS A 68 8.61 -2.55 -12.76
C HIS A 68 7.11 -2.22 -12.68
N ALA A 69 6.66 -1.77 -11.51
CA ALA A 69 5.25 -1.49 -11.24
C ALA A 69 4.99 0.02 -11.02
N ILE A 70 3.91 0.53 -11.60
CA ILE A 70 3.32 1.83 -11.22
C ILE A 70 2.12 1.54 -10.32
N ILE A 71 2.07 2.18 -9.15
CA ILE A 71 0.99 1.99 -8.17
C ILE A 71 0.45 3.36 -7.75
N THR A 72 -0.79 3.67 -8.10
CA THR A 72 -1.46 4.88 -7.61
C THR A 72 -2.07 4.66 -6.22
N GLY A 73 -1.98 5.65 -5.32
CA GLY A 73 -2.33 5.50 -3.91
C GLY A 73 -1.41 4.53 -3.18
N GLY A 74 -0.12 4.52 -3.55
CA GLY A 74 0.88 3.59 -3.00
C GLY A 74 1.49 4.04 -1.66
N ASP A 75 1.15 5.23 -1.20
CA ASP A 75 1.59 5.79 0.08
C ASP A 75 1.01 5.04 1.29
N SER A 76 -0.22 4.53 1.19
CA SER A 76 -0.96 3.96 2.33
C SER A 76 -1.90 2.82 1.92
N GLY A 77 -2.57 2.22 2.90
CA GLY A 77 -3.64 1.24 2.72
C GLY A 77 -3.27 0.04 1.84
N ILE A 78 -4.14 -0.25 0.87
CA ILE A 78 -3.99 -1.37 -0.07
C ILE A 78 -2.79 -1.13 -0.99
N GLY A 79 -2.60 0.09 -1.51
CA GLY A 79 -1.48 0.38 -2.41
C GLY A 79 -0.12 0.21 -1.74
N ARG A 80 0.02 0.63 -0.47
CA ARG A 80 1.20 0.35 0.36
C ARG A 80 1.44 -1.16 0.50
N ALA A 81 0.39 -1.93 0.80
CA ALA A 81 0.52 -3.39 0.89
C ALA A 81 0.98 -3.99 -0.44
N VAL A 82 0.37 -3.59 -1.56
CA VAL A 82 0.78 -4.05 -2.89
C VAL A 82 2.24 -3.72 -3.18
N ALA A 83 2.69 -2.48 -2.93
CA ALA A 83 4.08 -2.10 -3.16
C ALA A 83 5.07 -2.97 -2.37
N ILE A 84 4.78 -3.20 -1.08
CA ILE A 84 5.62 -4.03 -0.22
C ILE A 84 5.61 -5.50 -0.65
N LEU A 85 4.43 -6.06 -0.94
CA LEU A 85 4.33 -7.46 -1.38
C LEU A 85 4.96 -7.68 -2.76
N PHE A 86 4.89 -6.69 -3.65
CA PHE A 86 5.61 -6.71 -4.93
C PHE A 86 7.13 -6.67 -4.73
N ALA A 87 7.61 -5.89 -3.76
CA ALA A 87 9.02 -5.87 -3.38
C ALA A 87 9.49 -7.24 -2.88
N MET A 88 8.69 -7.88 -2.03
CA MET A 88 8.95 -9.24 -1.55
C MET A 88 9.01 -10.26 -2.71
N GLU A 89 8.20 -10.06 -3.75
CA GLU A 89 8.20 -10.88 -4.98
C GLU A 89 9.29 -10.49 -6.01
N GLY A 90 10.11 -9.49 -5.72
CA GLY A 90 11.27 -9.08 -6.52
C GLY A 90 11.03 -7.97 -7.54
N ALA A 91 9.95 -7.19 -7.40
CA ALA A 91 9.64 -6.05 -8.26
C ALA A 91 9.99 -4.71 -7.62
N SER A 92 10.47 -3.77 -8.44
CA SER A 92 10.65 -2.37 -8.07
C SER A 92 9.42 -1.55 -8.48
N SER A 93 9.19 -0.41 -7.82
CA SER A 93 7.95 0.35 -8.01
C SER A 93 8.13 1.86 -8.08
N LEU A 94 7.25 2.54 -8.81
CA LEU A 94 6.93 3.95 -8.67
C LEU A 94 5.56 4.08 -7.99
N ILE A 95 5.51 4.68 -6.80
CA ILE A 95 4.25 4.98 -6.11
C ILE A 95 3.83 6.44 -6.34
N ILE A 96 2.53 6.61 -6.61
CA ILE A 96 1.88 7.91 -6.85
C ILE A 96 0.91 8.20 -5.70
N TYR A 97 0.90 9.43 -5.21
CA TYR A 97 0.10 9.88 -4.05
C TYR A 97 -0.06 11.42 -4.09
N LEU A 98 -0.84 12.00 -3.17
CA LEU A 98 -0.98 13.45 -3.05
C LEU A 98 0.14 14.06 -2.18
N PRO A 99 0.56 15.32 -2.42
CA PRO A 99 1.66 15.95 -1.65
C PRO A 99 1.49 15.90 -0.13
N GLU A 100 0.26 15.95 0.37
CA GLU A 100 -0.07 15.90 1.79
C GLU A 100 0.29 14.55 2.44
N GLU A 101 0.38 13.47 1.65
CA GLU A 101 0.63 12.09 2.09
C GLU A 101 2.12 11.70 2.06
N GLU A 102 3.02 12.67 1.80
CA GLU A 102 4.47 12.45 1.64
C GLU A 102 5.10 11.64 2.79
N SER A 103 4.69 11.91 4.03
CA SER A 103 5.21 11.21 5.20
C SER A 103 4.92 9.70 5.15
N ASP A 104 3.72 9.32 4.69
CA ASP A 104 3.31 7.94 4.52
C ASP A 104 3.97 7.29 3.29
N ALA A 105 4.15 8.05 2.21
CA ALA A 105 4.89 7.57 1.04
C ALA A 105 6.35 7.20 1.37
N GLN A 106 7.03 7.99 2.20
CA GLN A 106 8.39 7.68 2.65
C GLN A 106 8.45 6.40 3.50
N VAL A 107 7.41 6.11 4.29
CA VAL A 107 7.29 4.84 5.02
C VAL A 107 7.16 3.67 4.05
N THR A 108 6.30 3.76 3.03
CA THR A 108 6.19 2.71 2.01
C THR A 108 7.52 2.50 1.29
N LYS A 109 8.16 3.59 0.84
CA LYS A 109 9.45 3.54 0.14
C LYS A 109 10.49 2.79 0.96
N LYS A 110 10.67 3.17 2.22
CA LYS A 110 11.62 2.50 3.12
C LYS A 110 11.33 1.01 3.24
N ARG A 111 10.06 0.62 3.39
CA ARG A 111 9.66 -0.79 3.54
C ARG A 111 9.87 -1.59 2.26
N VAL A 112 9.72 -0.99 1.08
CA VAL A 112 10.09 -1.64 -0.19
C VAL A 112 11.61 -1.85 -0.27
N GLU A 113 12.37 -0.82 0.08
CA GLU A 113 13.84 -0.86 0.06
C GLU A 113 14.43 -1.87 1.07
N GLU A 114 13.75 -2.13 2.19
CA GLU A 114 14.09 -3.19 3.15
C GLU A 114 14.06 -4.60 2.53
N TYR A 115 13.28 -4.83 1.46
CA TYR A 115 13.26 -6.08 0.69
C TYR A 115 14.21 -6.05 -0.52
N GLY A 116 15.08 -5.03 -0.62
CA GLY A 116 16.13 -4.94 -1.64
C GLY A 116 15.65 -4.48 -3.02
N GLN A 117 14.41 -3.98 -3.14
CA GLN A 117 13.87 -3.42 -4.37
C GLN A 117 13.89 -1.89 -4.33
N GLN A 118 13.88 -1.25 -5.51
CA GLN A 118 13.84 0.21 -5.60
C GLN A 118 12.40 0.71 -5.49
N CYS A 119 12.19 1.80 -4.74
CA CYS A 119 10.92 2.50 -4.71
C CYS A 119 11.10 3.98 -5.03
N HIS A 120 10.57 4.40 -6.16
CA HIS A 120 10.45 5.80 -6.53
C HIS A 120 9.11 6.35 -6.04
N THR A 121 9.08 7.65 -5.77
CA THR A 121 7.91 8.35 -5.25
C THR A 121 7.62 9.55 -6.14
N LEU A 122 6.34 9.80 -6.41
CA LEU A 122 5.91 10.99 -7.15
C LEU A 122 4.58 11.51 -6.58
N ALA A 123 4.67 12.62 -5.84
CA ALA A 123 3.51 13.35 -5.37
C ALA A 123 2.87 14.15 -6.52
N ILE A 124 1.70 13.72 -6.99
CA ILE A 124 1.00 14.37 -8.10
C ILE A 124 -0.49 14.02 -8.14
N ASP A 125 -1.34 15.02 -8.41
CA ASP A 125 -2.78 14.84 -8.58
C ASP A 125 -3.10 14.19 -9.94
N ILE A 126 -3.64 12.99 -9.93
CA ILE A 126 -3.96 12.20 -11.13
C ILE A 126 -5.26 12.61 -11.83
N ARG A 127 -6.05 13.53 -11.27
CA ARG A 127 -7.26 14.05 -11.94
C ARG A 127 -6.94 14.81 -13.23
N LYS A 128 -5.71 15.35 -13.34
CA LYS A 128 -5.26 16.09 -14.53
C LYS A 128 -4.65 15.15 -15.54
N LYS A 129 -5.16 15.16 -16.77
CA LYS A 129 -4.68 14.30 -17.88
C LYS A 129 -3.18 14.45 -18.13
N GLU A 130 -2.67 15.67 -18.05
CA GLU A 130 -1.25 15.97 -18.25
C GLU A 130 -0.38 15.32 -17.17
N ASN A 131 -0.92 15.18 -15.95
CA ASN A 131 -0.22 14.52 -14.85
C ASN A 131 -0.15 13.00 -15.05
N CYS A 132 -1.20 12.38 -15.60
CA CYS A 132 -1.16 10.97 -16.00
C CYS A 132 -0.04 10.69 -17.02
N GLN A 133 0.16 11.59 -17.98
CA GLN A 133 1.26 11.47 -18.95
C GLN A 133 2.63 11.63 -18.27
N LYS A 134 2.77 12.59 -17.34
CA LYS A 134 4.01 12.78 -16.58
C LYS A 134 4.39 11.55 -15.77
N ILE A 135 3.41 10.85 -15.18
CA ILE A 135 3.65 9.61 -14.41
C ILE A 135 4.34 8.56 -15.28
N ILE A 136 3.84 8.35 -16.50
CA ILE A 136 4.44 7.39 -17.44
C ILE A 136 5.85 7.80 -17.83
N ASN A 137 6.08 9.09 -18.11
CA ASN A 137 7.42 9.60 -18.45
C ASN A 137 8.42 9.39 -17.30
N VAL A 138 8.02 9.71 -16.07
CA VAL A 138 8.86 9.50 -14.87
C VAL A 138 9.14 8.02 -14.65
N ALA A 139 8.13 7.15 -14.82
CA ALA A 139 8.32 5.70 -14.70
C ALA A 139 9.35 5.18 -15.71
N LEU A 140 9.26 5.59 -16.97
CA LEU A 140 10.22 5.21 -18.01
C LEU A 140 11.62 5.79 -17.73
N GLU A 141 11.73 7.02 -17.24
CA GLU A 141 13.01 7.63 -16.87
C GLU A 141 13.69 6.89 -15.71
N LYS A 142 12.93 6.53 -14.67
CA LYS A 142 13.48 5.95 -13.44
C LYS A 142 13.69 4.44 -13.52
N MET A 143 12.76 3.72 -14.15
CA MET A 143 12.74 2.26 -14.16
C MET A 143 13.08 1.65 -15.52
N GLY A 144 13.07 2.43 -16.61
CA GLY A 144 13.40 1.96 -17.97
C GLY A 144 12.32 1.12 -18.65
N SER A 145 11.42 0.49 -17.89
CA SER A 145 10.24 -0.22 -18.41
C SER A 145 9.06 -0.11 -17.45
N ILE A 146 7.88 -0.50 -17.95
CA ILE A 146 6.66 -0.64 -17.15
C ILE A 146 6.07 -2.01 -17.48
N ASP A 147 6.04 -2.91 -16.50
CA ASP A 147 5.47 -4.25 -16.64
C ASP A 147 4.07 -4.33 -16.02
N ILE A 148 3.81 -3.55 -14.97
CA ILE A 148 2.59 -3.63 -14.15
C ILE A 148 2.04 -2.22 -13.89
N LEU A 149 0.74 -2.05 -14.07
CA LEU A 149 0.01 -0.85 -13.70
C LEU A 149 -1.11 -1.21 -12.71
N VAL A 150 -1.07 -0.59 -11.53
CA VAL A 150 -2.08 -0.73 -10.48
C VAL A 150 -2.80 0.61 -10.32
N ASN A 151 -3.99 0.71 -10.90
CA ASN A 151 -4.89 1.86 -10.72
C ASN A 151 -5.66 1.67 -9.40
N ASN A 152 -5.11 2.17 -8.30
CA ASN A 152 -5.66 1.96 -6.95
C ASN A 152 -6.07 3.27 -6.25
N ALA A 153 -5.47 4.41 -6.58
CA ALA A 153 -5.88 5.71 -6.02
C ALA A 153 -7.37 5.96 -6.30
N ALA A 154 -8.08 6.39 -5.26
CA ALA A 154 -9.50 6.70 -5.30
C ALA A 154 -9.82 7.85 -4.35
N PHE A 155 -10.94 8.52 -4.61
CA PHE A 155 -11.56 9.46 -3.68
C PHE A 155 -12.90 8.88 -3.27
N GLN A 156 -13.20 8.92 -1.97
CA GLN A 156 -14.49 8.51 -1.43
C GLN A 156 -15.00 9.58 -0.48
N ASP A 157 -16.26 9.98 -0.67
CA ASP A 157 -17.00 10.83 0.24
C ASP A 157 -18.30 10.16 0.68
N MET A 158 -18.68 10.36 1.93
CA MET A 158 -19.98 9.91 2.45
C MET A 158 -20.89 11.13 2.56
N LEU A 159 -21.85 11.21 1.65
CA LEU A 159 -22.85 12.27 1.59
C LEU A 159 -24.21 11.72 2.03
N SER A 160 -25.06 12.59 2.58
CA SER A 160 -26.43 12.22 2.96
C SER A 160 -27.33 11.99 1.75
N ASP A 161 -27.08 12.71 0.66
CA ASP A 161 -27.88 12.71 -0.55
C ASP A 161 -26.99 12.76 -1.81
N ILE A 162 -27.45 12.12 -2.88
CA ILE A 162 -26.71 12.06 -4.15
C ILE A 162 -26.60 13.43 -4.83
N SER A 163 -27.53 14.35 -4.57
CA SER A 163 -27.50 15.71 -5.12
C SER A 163 -26.39 16.60 -4.55
N GLU A 164 -25.70 16.15 -3.49
CA GLU A 164 -24.56 16.86 -2.89
C GLU A 164 -23.22 16.51 -3.57
N VAL A 165 -23.21 15.58 -4.53
CA VAL A 165 -22.00 15.19 -5.26
C VAL A 165 -21.54 16.34 -6.16
N ASP A 166 -20.32 16.82 -5.94
CA ASP A 166 -19.63 17.78 -6.81
C ASP A 166 -18.91 17.04 -7.97
N GLU A 167 -18.68 17.74 -9.09
CA GLU A 167 -18.01 17.20 -10.28
C GLU A 167 -16.48 17.09 -10.14
#